data_AF-A0A9D9IHX1-F1
#
_entry.id   AF-A0A9D9IHX1-F1
#
_cell.length_a   1.000
_cell.length_b   1.000
_cell.length_c   1.000
_cell.angle_alpha   90.00
_cell.angle_beta   90.00
_cell.angle_gamma   90.00
#
_symmetry.space_group_name_H-M   'P 1'
#
loop_
_entity.id
_entity.type
_entity.pdbx_description
1 polymer ?
#
loop_
_entity_poly.entity_id
_entity_poly.type
_entity_poly.pdbx_seq_one_letter_code
_entity_poly.pdbx_strand_id
1 'polypeptide(L)'
;MKNAVFNFPLPANEPVKSYLKGSPERVALEAELKRQSSVELDIPLIIGGKEVRTGNTGKVVMPHDHAHVLATYHKAGPEEVRMAIKAALDAHEEWAELDWTVRASIMLKIADLLAGKYRAVINAACMLGQSKNFYQAEIDSACETIDFLRYNAAFASKIYGIQPKSGPNQINSVEYRPLEGFIFALTPFNFTSIASNLSMSPALMGNTVVWKPSTTAILSNYYLMKIYEEAGVPAGVVNFIPGSGAVIGKEIFASKDLAGVHFTGSSATFNTLWRQVGDNIANYRSYPRLVGETGGKDFIFVHPSAVAEEVGNAAYCGAFEYQGQKCSAASRMYVPKS
;
A
#
# COMPACT_ATOMS: atom_id res chain seq x y z
N MET A 1 -6.62 24.15 -20.67
CA MET A 1 -7.25 23.15 -21.56
C MET A 1 -6.15 22.53 -22.41
N LYS A 2 -5.96 21.21 -22.36
CA LYS A 2 -4.94 20.51 -23.16
C LYS A 2 -5.62 19.92 -24.39
N ASN A 3 -5.11 20.23 -25.58
CA ASN A 3 -5.62 19.69 -26.85
C ASN A 3 -4.86 18.38 -27.21
N ALA A 4 -4.88 17.39 -26.31
CA ALA A 4 -4.15 16.13 -26.49
C ALA A 4 -4.89 14.95 -25.84
N VAL A 5 -4.79 13.78 -26.48
CA VAL A 5 -5.21 12.49 -25.90
C VAL A 5 -3.95 11.81 -25.37
N PHE A 6 -3.89 11.60 -24.05
CA PHE A 6 -2.75 10.95 -23.41
C PHE A 6 -2.91 9.43 -23.42
N ASN A 7 -1.84 8.73 -23.76
CA ASN A 7 -1.77 7.28 -23.73
C ASN A 7 -0.56 6.84 -22.90
N PHE A 8 -0.82 6.07 -21.84
CA PHE A 8 0.22 5.47 -21.01
C PHE A 8 0.38 4.01 -21.47
N PRO A 9 1.46 3.66 -22.19
CA PRO A 9 1.67 2.29 -22.62
C PRO A 9 1.80 1.36 -21.41
N LEU A 10 1.50 0.08 -21.60
CA LEU A 10 1.80 -0.91 -20.57
C LEU A 10 3.30 -0.91 -20.29
N PRO A 11 3.71 -0.72 -19.02
CA PRO A 11 5.12 -0.74 -18.66
C PRO A 11 5.67 -2.16 -18.70
N ALA A 12 7.00 -2.29 -18.67
CA ALA A 12 7.67 -3.53 -18.31
C ALA A 12 7.75 -3.64 -16.78
N ASN A 13 7.77 -4.87 -16.28
CA ASN A 13 8.03 -5.13 -14.86
C ASN A 13 9.41 -4.61 -14.46
N GLU A 14 9.49 -4.07 -13.25
CA GLU A 14 10.74 -3.62 -12.65
C GLU A 14 11.70 -4.81 -12.45
N PRO A 15 12.94 -4.74 -12.95
CA PRO A 15 13.90 -5.82 -12.79
C PRO A 15 14.22 -6.10 -11.31
N VAL A 16 14.23 -7.38 -10.93
CA VAL A 16 14.67 -7.83 -9.60
C VAL A 16 16.19 -7.85 -9.56
N LYS A 17 16.80 -7.09 -8.64
CA LYS A 17 18.25 -7.08 -8.48
C LYS A 17 18.75 -8.31 -7.72
N SER A 18 19.97 -8.74 -8.01
CA SER A 18 20.53 -10.01 -7.52
C SER A 18 21.30 -9.90 -6.20
N TYR A 19 21.78 -8.71 -5.82
CA TYR A 19 22.52 -8.48 -4.57
C TYR A 19 23.74 -9.41 -4.38
N LEU A 20 24.43 -9.69 -5.48
CA LEU A 20 25.66 -10.47 -5.48
C LEU A 20 26.75 -9.76 -4.65
N LYS A 21 27.73 -10.54 -4.17
CA LYS A 21 28.84 -10.00 -3.37
C LYS A 21 29.56 -8.88 -4.15
N GLY A 22 29.62 -7.69 -3.56
CA GLY A 22 30.27 -6.51 -4.15
C GLY A 22 29.45 -5.75 -5.19
N SER A 23 28.21 -6.15 -5.48
CA SER A 23 27.37 -5.38 -6.40
C SER A 23 26.95 -4.03 -5.79
N PRO A 24 26.74 -2.98 -6.60
CA PRO A 24 26.38 -1.65 -6.09
C PRO A 24 25.13 -1.65 -5.22
N GLU A 25 24.10 -2.43 -5.58
CA GLU A 25 22.87 -2.55 -4.79
C GLU A 25 23.09 -3.25 -3.46
N ARG A 26 24.01 -4.21 -3.38
CA ARG A 26 24.35 -4.86 -2.11
C ARG A 26 25.09 -3.91 -1.19
N VAL A 27 26.06 -3.17 -1.70
CA VAL A 27 26.80 -2.17 -0.92
C VAL A 27 25.85 -1.09 -0.38
N ALA A 28 24.93 -0.59 -1.21
CA ALA A 28 23.94 0.39 -0.79
C ALA A 28 22.98 -0.18 0.27
N LEU A 29 22.50 -1.42 0.11
CA LEU A 29 21.63 -2.07 1.08
C LEU A 29 22.32 -2.30 2.42
N GLU A 30 23.56 -2.81 2.43
CA GLU A 30 24.33 -3.03 3.65
C GLU A 30 24.60 -1.72 4.40
N ALA A 31 24.93 -0.65 3.67
CA ALA A 31 25.11 0.69 4.27
C ALA A 31 23.83 1.17 4.95
N GLU A 32 22.68 0.94 4.32
CA GLU A 32 21.39 1.38 4.83
C GLU A 32 20.87 0.53 5.98
N LEU A 33 21.09 -0.79 5.95
CA LEU A 33 20.82 -1.68 7.09
C LEU A 33 21.60 -1.22 8.33
N LYS A 34 22.88 -0.88 8.16
CA LYS A 34 23.71 -0.34 9.24
C LYS A 34 23.20 1.01 9.74
N ARG A 35 22.85 1.92 8.82
CA ARG A 35 22.36 3.25 9.18
C ARG A 35 21.05 3.17 9.96
N GLN A 36 20.05 2.46 9.44
CA GLN A 36 18.72 2.35 10.04
C GLN A 36 18.73 1.59 11.37
N SER A 37 19.58 0.57 11.52
CA SER A 37 19.76 -0.13 12.82
C SER A 37 20.57 0.67 13.85
N SER A 38 21.23 1.76 13.45
CA SER A 38 22.02 2.59 14.38
C SER A 38 21.27 3.83 14.89
N VAL A 39 20.09 4.11 14.34
CA VAL A 39 19.32 5.32 14.63
C VAL A 39 17.90 4.94 15.00
N GLU A 40 17.49 5.24 16.23
CA GLU A 40 16.08 5.17 16.62
C GLU A 40 15.34 6.39 16.07
N LEU A 41 14.40 6.15 15.14
CA LEU A 41 13.59 7.23 14.57
C LEU A 41 12.43 7.64 15.49
N ASP A 42 12.02 8.89 15.40
CA ASP A 42 10.75 9.39 15.92
C ASP A 42 9.75 9.50 14.77
N ILE A 43 8.72 8.64 14.75
CA ILE A 43 7.75 8.53 13.67
C ILE A 43 6.43 9.20 14.09
N PRO A 44 6.11 10.40 13.55
CA PRO A 44 4.86 11.09 13.85
C PRO A 44 3.70 10.53 13.00
N LEU A 45 2.49 11.00 13.29
CA LEU A 45 1.41 10.97 12.29
C LEU A 45 1.72 12.03 11.22
N ILE A 46 1.24 11.85 10.00
CA ILE A 46 1.30 12.87 8.96
C ILE A 46 -0.13 13.19 8.52
N ILE A 47 -0.63 14.35 8.94
CA ILE A 47 -2.01 14.78 8.72
C ILE A 47 -1.99 16.14 8.04
N GLY A 48 -2.61 16.25 6.86
CA GLY A 48 -2.59 17.48 6.08
C GLY A 48 -1.16 17.97 5.78
N GLY A 49 -0.22 17.04 5.53
CA GLY A 49 1.19 17.33 5.27
C GLY A 49 1.98 17.83 6.48
N LYS A 50 1.44 17.72 7.70
CA LYS A 50 2.10 18.14 8.95
C LYS A 50 2.37 16.95 9.86
N GLU A 51 3.54 16.96 10.49
CA GLU A 51 3.89 16.01 11.53
C GLU A 51 3.09 16.30 12.81
N VAL A 52 2.37 15.30 13.32
CA VAL A 52 1.63 15.38 14.58
C VAL A 52 2.20 14.37 15.57
N ARG A 53 2.72 14.88 16.69
CA ARG A 53 3.28 14.10 17.79
C ARG A 53 2.29 14.07 18.95
N THR A 54 1.66 12.92 19.17
CA THR A 54 0.58 12.77 20.18
C THR A 54 1.09 12.52 21.60
N GLY A 55 2.38 12.25 21.79
CA GLY A 55 2.94 11.74 23.06
C GLY A 55 2.51 10.32 23.45
N ASN A 56 1.39 9.81 22.92
CA ASN A 56 0.98 8.41 23.05
C ASN A 56 1.77 7.55 22.07
N THR A 57 2.80 6.86 22.54
CA THR A 57 3.77 6.19 21.67
C THR A 57 3.74 4.67 21.74
N GLY A 58 4.33 4.04 20.74
CA GLY A 58 4.72 2.62 20.73
C GLY A 58 6.11 2.47 20.13
N LYS A 59 6.67 1.27 20.21
CA LYS A 59 7.97 0.94 19.61
C LYS A 59 7.79 0.15 18.32
N VAL A 60 8.62 0.44 17.34
CA VAL A 60 8.90 -0.43 16.19
C VAL A 60 10.20 -1.15 16.49
N VAL A 61 10.19 -2.48 16.45
CA VAL A 61 11.34 -3.32 16.77
C VAL A 61 11.67 -4.22 15.58
N MET A 62 12.87 -4.80 15.56
CA MET A 62 13.21 -5.86 14.60
C MET A 62 12.54 -7.18 15.03
N PRO A 63 11.72 -7.84 14.21
CA PRO A 63 11.10 -9.10 14.64
C PRO A 63 12.12 -10.23 14.91
N HIS A 64 13.27 -10.21 14.24
CA HIS A 64 14.38 -11.16 14.45
C HIS A 64 15.34 -10.76 15.59
N ASP A 65 15.20 -9.55 16.16
CA ASP A 65 15.93 -9.06 17.33
C ASP A 65 15.02 -8.07 18.09
N HIS A 66 14.00 -8.59 18.75
CA HIS A 66 12.90 -7.78 19.28
C HIS A 66 13.29 -6.86 20.43
N ALA A 67 14.50 -7.02 21.00
CA ALA A 67 15.06 -6.07 21.96
C ALA A 67 15.58 -4.80 21.27
N HIS A 68 15.90 -4.88 19.98
CA HIS A 68 16.38 -3.76 19.18
C HIS A 68 15.22 -2.87 18.71
N VAL A 69 15.26 -1.61 19.10
CA VAL A 69 14.25 -0.61 18.74
C VAL A 69 14.71 0.19 17.52
N LEU A 70 13.92 0.11 16.44
CA LEU A 70 14.13 0.87 15.21
C LEU A 70 13.52 2.27 15.26
N ALA A 71 12.39 2.40 15.96
CA ALA A 71 11.69 3.68 16.08
C ALA A 71 10.76 3.73 17.30
N THR A 72 10.50 4.93 17.77
CA THR A 72 9.31 5.28 18.55
C THR A 72 8.29 5.90 17.60
N TYR A 73 7.06 5.41 17.59
CA TYR A 73 5.99 5.97 16.75
C TYR A 73 4.84 6.51 17.59
N HIS A 74 4.21 7.58 17.10
CA HIS A 74 3.02 8.17 17.71
C HIS A 74 1.74 7.46 17.25
N LYS A 75 0.80 7.26 18.19
CA LYS A 75 -0.49 6.61 17.93
C LYS A 75 -1.58 7.67 17.81
N ALA A 76 -2.39 7.58 16.77
CA ALA A 76 -3.58 8.42 16.59
C ALA A 76 -4.66 8.07 17.63
N GLY A 77 -5.20 9.10 18.28
CA GLY A 77 -6.41 9.06 19.07
C GLY A 77 -7.63 9.56 18.27
N PRO A 78 -8.80 9.68 18.91
CA PRO A 78 -10.01 10.13 18.24
C PRO A 78 -9.89 11.50 17.57
N GLU A 79 -9.22 12.45 18.23
CA GLU A 79 -9.04 13.81 17.68
C GLU A 79 -8.18 13.80 16.41
N GLU A 80 -7.06 13.06 16.42
CA GLU A 80 -6.19 12.97 15.24
C GLU A 80 -6.88 12.27 14.07
N VAL A 81 -7.78 11.32 14.34
CA VAL A 81 -8.58 10.69 13.27
C VAL A 81 -9.56 11.69 12.65
N ARG A 82 -10.24 12.51 13.46
CA ARG A 82 -11.10 13.58 12.94
C ARG A 82 -10.31 14.63 12.17
N MET A 83 -9.10 14.97 12.63
CA MET A 83 -8.19 15.84 11.90
C MET A 83 -7.80 15.25 10.54
N ALA A 84 -7.50 13.94 10.49
CA ALA A 84 -7.16 13.25 9.25
C ALA A 84 -8.32 13.18 8.26
N ILE A 85 -9.54 12.91 8.75
CA ILE A 85 -10.76 12.95 7.93
C ILE A 85 -10.96 14.36 7.39
N LYS A 86 -10.86 15.39 8.24
CA LYS A 86 -11.02 16.78 7.80
C LYS A 86 -9.98 17.15 6.74
N ALA A 87 -8.71 16.82 6.96
CA ALA A 87 -7.64 17.09 6.00
C ALA A 87 -7.85 16.36 4.66
N ALA A 88 -8.36 15.14 4.68
CA ALA A 88 -8.73 14.40 3.47
C ALA A 88 -9.88 15.09 2.72
N LEU A 89 -10.91 15.56 3.41
CA LEU A 89 -12.04 16.26 2.80
C LEU A 89 -11.64 17.64 2.27
N ASP A 90 -10.84 18.39 3.02
CA ASP A 90 -10.36 19.72 2.61
C ASP A 90 -9.50 19.64 1.33
N ALA A 91 -8.72 18.56 1.16
CA ALA A 91 -7.88 18.35 -0.03
C ALA A 91 -8.61 17.70 -1.21
N HIS A 92 -9.85 17.23 -1.02
CA HIS A 92 -10.55 16.40 -2.00
C HIS A 92 -10.87 17.16 -3.28
N GLU A 93 -11.47 18.35 -3.18
CA GLU A 93 -11.92 19.13 -4.34
C GLU A 93 -10.74 19.47 -5.27
N GLU A 94 -9.67 20.06 -4.73
CA GLU A 94 -8.49 20.42 -5.52
C GLU A 94 -7.82 19.19 -6.16
N TRP A 95 -7.73 18.07 -5.42
CA TRP A 95 -7.13 16.85 -5.94
C TRP A 95 -7.97 16.15 -7.00
N ALA A 96 -9.29 16.16 -6.85
CA ALA A 96 -10.25 15.60 -7.79
C ALA A 96 -10.24 16.36 -9.12
N GLU A 97 -10.18 17.70 -9.06
CA GLU A 97 -10.13 18.60 -10.22
C GLU A 97 -8.76 18.63 -10.91
N LEU A 98 -7.70 18.21 -10.22
CA LEU A 98 -6.38 18.11 -10.84
C LEU A 98 -6.43 17.15 -12.04
N ASP A 99 -5.86 17.55 -13.17
CA ASP A 99 -5.82 16.70 -14.36
C ASP A 99 -5.21 15.33 -14.02
N TRP A 100 -5.91 14.25 -14.40
CA TRP A 100 -5.50 12.89 -14.05
C TRP A 100 -4.09 12.54 -14.54
N THR A 101 -3.59 13.18 -15.60
CA THR A 101 -2.22 13.00 -16.09
C THR A 101 -1.18 13.58 -15.14
N VAL A 102 -1.52 14.61 -14.38
CA VAL A 102 -0.67 15.15 -13.30
C VAL A 102 -0.71 14.21 -12.10
N ARG A 103 -1.88 13.68 -11.74
CA ARG A 103 -1.94 12.62 -10.70
C ARG A 103 -1.11 11.40 -11.10
N ALA A 104 -1.21 10.95 -12.34
CA ALA A 104 -0.41 9.85 -12.88
C ALA A 104 1.09 10.16 -12.89
N SER A 105 1.50 11.38 -13.26
CA SER A 105 2.92 11.75 -13.25
C SER A 105 3.52 11.74 -11.85
N ILE A 106 2.74 12.08 -10.81
CA ILE A 106 3.15 11.93 -9.41
C ILE A 106 3.38 10.44 -9.09
N MET A 107 2.48 9.54 -9.50
CA MET A 107 2.68 8.09 -9.29
C MET A 107 3.95 7.57 -9.97
N LEU A 108 4.20 8.01 -11.21
CA LEU A 108 5.41 7.64 -11.94
C LEU A 108 6.67 8.20 -11.27
N LYS A 109 6.62 9.42 -10.75
CA LYS A 109 7.74 10.00 -10.00
C LYS A 109 8.02 9.24 -8.70
N ILE A 110 6.99 8.78 -7.98
CA ILE A 110 7.17 7.88 -6.81
C ILE A 110 7.88 6.60 -7.26
N ALA A 111 7.44 6.00 -8.36
CA ALA A 111 8.04 4.78 -8.90
C ALA A 111 9.53 4.97 -9.25
N ASP A 112 9.90 6.09 -9.87
CA ASP A 112 11.30 6.38 -10.22
C ASP A 112 12.16 6.69 -8.99
N LEU A 113 11.60 7.38 -7.99
CA LEU A 113 12.25 7.59 -6.70
C LEU A 113 12.55 6.26 -5.99
N LEU A 114 11.61 5.31 -6.03
CA LEU A 114 11.79 3.95 -5.50
C LEU A 114 12.77 3.12 -6.34
N ALA A 115 12.77 3.25 -7.67
CA ALA A 115 13.67 2.51 -8.55
C ALA A 115 15.15 2.93 -8.36
N GLY A 116 15.37 4.22 -8.07
CA GLY A 116 16.68 4.82 -7.85
C GLY A 116 16.95 5.14 -6.39
N LYS A 117 16.78 6.43 -6.04
CA LYS A 117 17.23 7.07 -4.79
C LYS A 117 16.87 6.30 -3.52
N TYR A 118 15.65 5.77 -3.45
CA TYR A 118 15.08 5.17 -2.24
C TYR A 118 15.08 3.64 -2.24
N ARG A 119 15.57 2.96 -3.28
CA ARG A 119 15.47 1.50 -3.38
C ARG A 119 16.10 0.77 -2.19
N ALA A 120 17.33 1.17 -1.82
CA ALA A 120 18.03 0.58 -0.68
C ALA A 120 17.35 0.95 0.65
N VAL A 121 16.83 2.18 0.78
CA VAL A 121 16.10 2.68 1.96
C VAL A 121 14.87 1.84 2.25
N ILE A 122 14.01 1.64 1.25
CA ILE A 122 12.76 0.92 1.46
C ILE A 122 13.00 -0.57 1.69
N ASN A 123 13.96 -1.18 0.98
CA ASN A 123 14.30 -2.58 1.17
C ASN A 123 14.91 -2.84 2.55
N ALA A 124 15.83 -1.99 3.03
CA ALA A 124 16.38 -2.09 4.38
C ALA A 124 15.28 -1.94 5.44
N ALA A 125 14.39 -0.96 5.29
CA ALA A 125 13.27 -0.75 6.20
C ALA A 125 12.34 -1.97 6.28
N CYS A 126 12.08 -2.60 5.13
CA CYS A 126 11.28 -3.82 5.05
C CYS A 126 11.98 -5.01 5.69
N MET A 127 13.29 -5.19 5.42
CA MET A 127 14.09 -6.25 6.04
C MET A 127 14.13 -6.12 7.56
N LEU A 128 14.39 -4.92 8.09
CA LEU A 128 14.52 -4.67 9.52
C LEU A 128 13.17 -4.74 10.23
N GLY A 129 12.17 -3.99 9.75
CA GLY A 129 10.86 -3.85 10.42
C GLY A 129 9.93 -5.05 10.22
N GLN A 130 10.01 -5.74 9.08
CA GLN A 130 9.14 -6.87 8.74
C GLN A 130 9.89 -8.20 8.73
N SER A 131 11.20 -8.22 8.98
CA SER A 131 12.03 -9.44 9.01
C SER A 131 12.03 -10.23 7.70
N LYS A 132 12.09 -9.50 6.58
CA LYS A 132 12.31 -10.08 5.25
C LYS A 132 13.81 -10.28 5.00
N ASN A 133 14.14 -11.28 4.19
CA ASN A 133 15.47 -11.33 3.57
C ASN A 133 15.53 -10.35 2.40
N PHE A 134 16.72 -10.11 1.85
CA PHE A 134 16.92 -9.13 0.78
C PHE A 134 16.02 -9.39 -0.43
N TYR A 135 15.85 -10.66 -0.82
CA TYR A 135 15.07 -11.03 -2.00
C TYR A 135 13.58 -10.78 -1.76
N GLN A 136 13.06 -11.18 -0.61
CA GLN A 136 11.66 -10.96 -0.24
C GLN A 136 11.32 -9.48 -0.07
N ALA A 137 12.29 -8.65 0.32
CA ALA A 137 12.13 -7.19 0.32
C ALA A 137 12.18 -6.62 -1.11
N GLU A 138 13.17 -7.02 -1.92
CA GLU A 138 13.34 -6.55 -3.29
C GLU A 138 12.09 -6.78 -4.15
N ILE A 139 11.53 -7.99 -4.11
CA ILE A 139 10.34 -8.30 -4.92
C ILE A 139 9.07 -7.58 -4.43
N ASP A 140 9.03 -7.13 -3.18
CA ASP A 140 7.87 -6.47 -2.55
C ASP A 140 8.04 -4.93 -2.51
N SER A 141 8.88 -4.44 -1.60
CA SER A 141 9.00 -3.03 -1.29
C SER A 141 9.59 -2.21 -2.42
N ALA A 142 10.36 -2.83 -3.32
CA ALA A 142 10.82 -2.20 -4.55
C ALA A 142 9.96 -2.63 -5.75
N CYS A 143 10.17 -3.82 -6.31
CA CYS A 143 9.61 -4.21 -7.60
C CYS A 143 8.09 -4.12 -7.66
N GLU A 144 7.38 -4.81 -6.76
CA GLU A 144 5.91 -4.83 -6.79
C GLU A 144 5.31 -3.44 -6.50
N THR A 145 5.91 -2.65 -5.61
CA THR A 145 5.48 -1.25 -5.39
C THR A 145 5.62 -0.40 -6.66
N ILE A 146 6.78 -0.48 -7.33
CA ILE A 146 7.08 0.24 -8.57
C ILE A 146 6.13 -0.19 -9.68
N ASP A 147 5.90 -1.50 -9.80
CA ASP A 147 4.98 -2.07 -10.77
C ASP A 147 3.55 -1.59 -10.52
N PHE A 148 3.03 -1.65 -9.29
CA PHE A 148 1.68 -1.13 -8.99
C PHE A 148 1.52 0.32 -9.45
N LEU A 149 2.48 1.19 -9.15
CA LEU A 149 2.41 2.60 -9.53
C LEU A 149 2.40 2.79 -11.05
N ARG A 150 3.29 2.10 -11.78
CA ARG A 150 3.39 2.22 -13.24
C ARG A 150 2.22 1.56 -13.96
N TYR A 151 1.84 0.34 -13.57
CA TYR A 151 0.73 -0.39 -14.18
C TYR A 151 -0.62 0.29 -13.87
N ASN A 152 -0.84 0.79 -12.65
CA ASN A 152 -2.10 1.49 -12.34
C ASN A 152 -2.25 2.78 -13.17
N ALA A 153 -1.17 3.52 -13.44
CA ALA A 153 -1.22 4.66 -14.36
C ALA A 153 -1.65 4.25 -15.78
N ALA A 154 -1.10 3.14 -16.30
CA ALA A 154 -1.51 2.58 -17.58
C ALA A 154 -2.96 2.07 -17.56
N PHE A 155 -3.41 1.45 -16.47
CA PHE A 155 -4.80 0.99 -16.32
C PHE A 155 -5.79 2.14 -16.21
N ALA A 156 -5.46 3.22 -15.50
CA ALA A 156 -6.28 4.43 -15.47
C ALA A 156 -6.46 5.02 -16.88
N SER A 157 -5.39 5.07 -17.69
CA SER A 157 -5.46 5.48 -19.10
C SER A 157 -6.40 4.60 -19.91
N LYS A 158 -6.37 3.27 -19.71
CA LYS A 158 -7.28 2.35 -20.38
C LYS A 158 -8.73 2.56 -19.95
N ILE A 159 -8.99 2.72 -18.66
CA ILE A 159 -10.33 2.96 -18.11
C ILE A 159 -10.92 4.25 -18.69
N TYR A 160 -10.17 5.35 -18.65
CA TYR A 160 -10.65 6.63 -19.19
C TYR A 160 -10.88 6.62 -20.71
N GLY A 161 -10.17 5.72 -21.43
CA GLY A 161 -10.37 5.49 -22.86
C GLY A 161 -11.65 4.71 -23.20
N ILE A 162 -12.35 4.11 -22.23
CA ILE A 162 -13.63 3.42 -22.47
C ILE A 162 -14.73 4.46 -22.63
N GLN A 163 -15.16 4.71 -23.87
CA GLN A 163 -16.17 5.71 -24.20
C GLN A 163 -17.32 5.09 -25.02
N PRO A 164 -18.56 5.59 -24.88
CA PRO A 164 -19.71 5.08 -25.61
C PRO A 164 -19.69 5.48 -27.09
N LYS A 165 -20.42 4.74 -27.92
CA LYS A 165 -20.66 5.16 -29.30
C LYS A 165 -21.54 6.40 -29.33
N SER A 166 -21.25 7.29 -30.27
CA SER A 166 -22.10 8.45 -30.59
C SER A 166 -22.90 8.14 -31.85
N GLY A 167 -24.20 8.41 -31.83
CA GLY A 167 -25.08 8.27 -32.99
C GLY A 167 -25.14 9.54 -33.84
N PRO A 168 -25.96 9.57 -34.92
CA PRO A 168 -26.20 10.78 -35.69
C PRO A 168 -26.72 11.93 -34.81
N ASN A 169 -26.15 13.13 -34.96
CA ASN A 169 -26.51 14.35 -34.22
C ASN A 169 -26.39 14.24 -32.67
N GLN A 170 -25.53 13.35 -32.17
CA GLN A 170 -25.28 13.17 -30.74
C GLN A 170 -23.79 13.06 -30.47
N ILE A 171 -23.36 13.51 -29.29
CA ILE A 171 -22.03 13.24 -28.74
C ILE A 171 -22.22 12.70 -27.33
N ASN A 172 -21.86 11.44 -27.13
CA ASN A 172 -21.93 10.78 -25.84
C ASN A 172 -20.51 10.64 -25.27
N SER A 173 -20.37 10.89 -23.97
CA SER A 173 -19.13 10.68 -23.23
C SER A 173 -19.41 10.20 -21.81
N VAL A 174 -18.49 9.44 -21.24
CA VAL A 174 -18.51 9.03 -19.84
C VAL A 174 -17.45 9.81 -19.08
N GLU A 175 -17.87 10.42 -17.98
CA GLU A 175 -16.99 11.01 -16.98
C GLU A 175 -16.78 10.02 -15.83
N TYR A 176 -15.52 9.67 -15.59
CA TYR A 176 -15.13 8.78 -14.50
C TYR A 176 -14.78 9.59 -13.24
N ARG A 177 -15.82 9.93 -12.48
CA ARG A 177 -15.69 10.75 -11.26
C ARG A 177 -15.04 9.98 -10.10
N PRO A 178 -14.24 10.65 -9.25
CA PRO A 178 -13.85 10.10 -7.95
C PRO A 178 -15.08 9.92 -7.04
N LEU A 179 -14.90 9.21 -5.93
CA LEU A 179 -15.95 9.07 -4.93
C LEU A 179 -16.03 10.33 -4.07
N GLU A 180 -17.24 10.69 -3.66
CA GLU A 180 -17.48 11.81 -2.74
C GLU A 180 -17.26 11.36 -1.29
N GLY A 181 -16.31 11.99 -0.61
CA GLY A 181 -15.87 11.61 0.74
C GLY A 181 -14.43 11.14 0.76
N PHE A 182 -14.05 10.35 1.76
CA PHE A 182 -12.69 9.82 1.91
C PHE A 182 -12.65 8.29 1.85
N ILE A 183 -11.50 7.75 1.45
CA ILE A 183 -11.21 6.31 1.49
C ILE A 183 -10.42 5.99 2.75
N PHE A 184 -10.86 4.98 3.48
CA PHE A 184 -10.08 4.40 4.57
C PHE A 184 -9.22 3.26 4.05
N ALA A 185 -7.90 3.46 4.00
CA ALA A 185 -6.94 2.41 3.65
C ALA A 185 -6.41 1.74 4.93
N LEU A 186 -6.69 0.45 5.09
CA LEU A 186 -6.24 -0.36 6.23
C LEU A 186 -5.32 -1.48 5.73
N THR A 187 -4.01 -1.30 5.95
CA THR A 187 -2.97 -2.08 5.26
C THR A 187 -2.32 -3.13 6.17
N PRO A 188 -1.92 -4.31 5.63
CA PRO A 188 -1.36 -5.41 6.40
C PRO A 188 0.15 -5.20 6.67
N PHE A 189 0.76 -6.14 7.40
CA PHE A 189 2.20 -6.10 7.69
C PHE A 189 3.07 -6.76 6.63
N ASN A 190 2.48 -7.67 5.85
CA ASN A 190 3.25 -8.66 5.10
C ASN A 190 3.82 -8.14 3.78
N PHE A 191 3.25 -7.06 3.23
CA PHE A 191 3.72 -6.44 2.00
C PHE A 191 3.68 -4.92 2.11
N THR A 192 4.83 -4.29 1.89
CA THR A 192 4.94 -2.83 1.76
C THR A 192 4.30 -2.37 0.44
N SER A 193 4.35 -3.19 -0.61
CA SER A 193 3.69 -2.97 -1.89
C SER A 193 2.18 -2.83 -1.76
N ILE A 194 1.54 -3.74 -1.01
CA ILE A 194 0.10 -3.69 -0.72
C ILE A 194 -0.21 -2.40 0.05
N ALA A 195 0.62 -2.05 1.03
CA ALA A 195 0.42 -0.83 1.79
C ALA A 195 0.44 0.43 0.91
N SER A 196 1.37 0.50 -0.04
CA SER A 196 1.39 1.55 -1.06
C SER A 196 0.15 1.49 -1.97
N ASN A 197 -0.15 0.33 -2.53
CA ASN A 197 -1.20 0.18 -3.53
C ASN A 197 -2.58 0.50 -2.97
N LEU A 198 -2.92 0.07 -1.73
CA LEU A 198 -4.23 0.36 -1.16
C LEU A 198 -4.48 1.87 -0.98
N SER A 199 -3.42 2.66 -0.76
CA SER A 199 -3.49 4.11 -0.64
C SER A 199 -3.38 4.83 -1.98
N MET A 200 -2.43 4.44 -2.84
CA MET A 200 -2.14 5.20 -4.05
C MET A 200 -3.08 4.88 -5.21
N SER A 201 -3.68 3.69 -5.26
CA SER A 201 -4.69 3.36 -6.29
C SER A 201 -5.95 4.23 -6.22
N PRO A 202 -6.62 4.44 -5.06
CA PRO A 202 -7.73 5.39 -4.98
C PRO A 202 -7.25 6.84 -5.16
N ALA A 203 -6.04 7.19 -4.68
CA ALA A 203 -5.49 8.53 -4.87
C ALA A 203 -5.29 8.87 -6.35
N LEU A 204 -4.78 7.94 -7.16
CA LEU A 204 -4.64 8.11 -8.60
C LEU A 204 -5.98 8.45 -9.28
N MET A 205 -7.06 7.82 -8.81
CA MET A 205 -8.41 8.02 -9.34
C MET A 205 -9.09 9.28 -8.79
N GLY A 206 -8.37 10.16 -8.08
CA GLY A 206 -8.86 11.45 -7.60
C GLY A 206 -9.49 11.42 -6.21
N ASN A 207 -9.36 10.33 -5.45
CA ASN A 207 -9.86 10.25 -4.08
C ASN A 207 -8.79 10.71 -3.08
N THR A 208 -9.20 11.06 -1.86
CA THR A 208 -8.29 11.27 -0.72
C THR A 208 -8.40 10.13 0.27
N VAL A 209 -7.32 9.92 1.03
CA VAL A 209 -7.11 8.69 1.80
C VAL A 209 -6.73 9.00 3.24
N VAL A 210 -7.41 8.33 4.16
CA VAL A 210 -6.99 8.18 5.55
C VAL A 210 -6.37 6.79 5.69
N TRP A 211 -5.06 6.74 5.88
CA TRP A 211 -4.28 5.50 5.85
C TRP A 211 -3.84 5.09 7.25
N LYS A 212 -4.34 3.93 7.70
CA LYS A 212 -3.85 3.25 8.90
C LYS A 212 -2.92 2.08 8.50
N PRO A 213 -1.60 2.21 8.70
CA PRO A 213 -0.68 1.09 8.50
C PRO A 213 -0.81 0.02 9.61
N SER A 214 -0.37 -1.20 9.29
CA SER A 214 -0.06 -2.21 10.31
C SER A 214 1.11 -1.76 11.19
N THR A 215 1.04 -2.04 12.49
CA THR A 215 2.06 -1.64 13.48
C THR A 215 3.45 -2.20 13.16
N THR A 216 3.51 -3.43 12.66
CA THR A 216 4.77 -4.14 12.34
C THR A 216 5.33 -3.81 10.95
N ALA A 217 4.72 -2.87 10.23
CA ALA A 217 5.25 -2.35 8.96
C ALA A 217 5.37 -0.81 8.97
N ILE A 218 5.33 -0.18 10.16
CA ILE A 218 5.35 1.29 10.27
C ILE A 218 6.62 1.89 9.67
N LEU A 219 7.79 1.26 9.84
CA LEU A 219 9.06 1.84 9.37
C LEU A 219 9.08 2.01 7.84
N SER A 220 8.80 0.93 7.09
CA SER A 220 8.74 0.98 5.62
C SER A 220 7.60 1.88 5.14
N ASN A 221 6.44 1.84 5.81
CA ASN A 221 5.30 2.67 5.47
C ASN A 221 5.51 4.17 5.75
N TYR A 222 6.30 4.51 6.77
CA TYR A 222 6.71 5.89 7.02
C TYR A 222 7.64 6.39 5.92
N TYR A 223 8.62 5.58 5.50
CA TYR A 223 9.46 5.91 4.35
C TYR A 223 8.64 6.09 3.06
N LEU A 224 7.64 5.25 2.80
CA LEU A 224 6.70 5.47 1.69
C LEU A 224 6.02 6.85 1.81
N MET A 225 5.50 7.21 2.98
CA MET A 225 4.87 8.51 3.18
C MET A 225 5.83 9.68 2.91
N LYS A 226 7.10 9.58 3.35
CA LYS A 226 8.12 10.61 3.02
C LYS A 226 8.43 10.68 1.52
N ILE A 227 8.42 9.54 0.82
CA ILE A 227 8.60 9.48 -0.64
C ILE A 227 7.40 10.13 -1.35
N TYR A 228 6.18 9.94 -0.84
CA TYR A 228 4.98 10.60 -1.37
C TYR A 228 5.07 12.12 -1.27
N GLU A 229 5.53 12.63 -0.11
CA GLU A 229 5.76 14.06 0.10
C GLU A 229 6.82 14.60 -0.88
N GLU A 230 7.96 13.92 -1.06
CA GLU A 230 9.00 14.34 -2.00
C GLU A 230 8.55 14.26 -3.48
N ALA A 231 7.71 13.27 -3.81
CA ALA A 231 7.13 13.15 -5.14
C ALA A 231 6.17 14.30 -5.45
N GLY A 232 5.59 14.92 -4.42
CA GLY A 232 4.66 16.04 -4.55
C GLY A 232 3.20 15.61 -4.46
N VAL A 233 2.90 14.52 -3.75
CA VAL A 233 1.52 14.23 -3.32
C VAL A 233 1.05 15.40 -2.44
N PRO A 234 -0.04 16.10 -2.79
CA PRO A 234 -0.47 17.26 -2.04
C PRO A 234 -0.84 16.93 -0.58
N ALA A 235 -0.63 17.91 0.29
CA ALA A 235 -0.98 17.81 1.70
C ALA A 235 -2.46 17.42 1.86
N GLY A 236 -2.73 16.36 2.63
CA GLY A 236 -4.09 15.89 2.90
C GLY A 236 -4.62 14.84 1.91
N VAL A 237 -3.97 14.62 0.77
CA VAL A 237 -4.39 13.55 -0.17
C VAL A 237 -4.18 12.17 0.44
N VAL A 238 -3.08 11.96 1.17
CA VAL A 238 -2.85 10.78 1.99
C VAL A 238 -2.52 11.24 3.41
N ASN A 239 -3.25 10.73 4.40
CA ASN A 239 -3.05 11.05 5.82
C ASN A 239 -2.61 9.78 6.56
N PHE A 240 -1.38 9.76 7.05
CA PHE A 240 -0.75 8.62 7.72
C PHE A 240 -1.03 8.64 9.22
N ILE A 241 -1.89 7.72 9.68
CA ILE A 241 -2.35 7.66 11.08
C ILE A 241 -2.11 6.27 11.72
N PRO A 242 -0.86 5.90 12.04
CA PRO A 242 -0.60 4.69 12.81
C PRO A 242 -1.31 4.73 14.17
N GLY A 243 -1.78 3.57 14.64
CA GLY A 243 -2.55 3.49 15.89
C GLY A 243 -3.41 2.24 16.00
N SER A 244 -4.23 2.19 17.06
CA SER A 244 -5.14 1.08 17.33
C SER A 244 -6.26 1.05 16.28
N GLY A 245 -6.47 -0.11 15.66
CA GLY A 245 -7.55 -0.29 14.68
C GLY A 245 -8.94 -0.08 15.29
N ALA A 246 -9.14 -0.43 16.57
CA ALA A 246 -10.42 -0.23 17.25
C ALA A 246 -10.71 1.26 17.50
N VAL A 247 -9.69 2.04 17.91
CA VAL A 247 -9.84 3.49 18.15
C VAL A 247 -10.09 4.22 16.84
N ILE A 248 -9.26 3.94 15.82
CA ILE A 248 -9.36 4.59 14.52
C ILE A 248 -10.65 4.20 13.82
N GLY A 249 -10.97 2.90 13.79
CA GLY A 249 -12.19 2.39 13.16
C GLY A 249 -13.46 3.03 13.72
N LYS A 250 -13.54 3.25 15.04
CA LYS A 250 -14.71 3.89 15.67
C LYS A 250 -15.05 5.25 15.05
N GLU A 251 -14.05 6.12 14.88
CA GLU A 251 -14.28 7.45 14.30
C GLU A 251 -14.48 7.39 12.78
N ILE A 252 -13.78 6.48 12.09
CA ILE A 252 -13.91 6.29 10.64
C ILE A 252 -15.33 5.85 10.26
N PHE A 253 -15.87 4.82 10.92
CA PHE A 253 -17.20 4.27 10.61
C PHE A 253 -18.35 5.14 11.14
N ALA A 254 -18.08 6.07 12.06
CA ALA A 254 -19.07 7.06 12.49
C ALA A 254 -19.21 8.23 11.50
N SER A 255 -18.23 8.45 10.62
CA SER A 255 -18.25 9.56 9.67
C SER A 255 -19.21 9.30 8.52
N LYS A 256 -20.16 10.22 8.31
CA LYS A 256 -21.08 10.22 7.16
C LYS A 256 -20.38 10.34 5.80
N ASP A 257 -19.14 10.81 5.80
CA ASP A 257 -18.33 11.10 4.60
C ASP A 257 -17.40 9.91 4.24
N LEU A 258 -17.56 8.74 4.88
CA LEU A 258 -16.86 7.53 4.47
C LEU A 258 -17.35 7.07 3.09
N ALA A 259 -16.48 7.13 2.08
CA ALA A 259 -16.80 6.75 0.71
C ALA A 259 -16.44 5.29 0.40
N GLY A 260 -15.50 4.73 1.14
CA GLY A 260 -15.08 3.34 0.96
C GLY A 260 -13.97 2.92 1.90
N VAL A 261 -13.77 1.61 1.96
CA VAL A 261 -12.68 0.96 2.68
C VAL A 261 -11.87 0.17 1.67
N HIS A 262 -10.56 0.37 1.67
CA HIS A 262 -9.62 -0.46 0.93
C HIS A 262 -8.80 -1.27 1.94
N PHE A 263 -9.01 -2.57 1.98
CA PHE A 263 -8.54 -3.44 3.05
C PHE A 263 -7.71 -4.61 2.54
N THR A 264 -6.69 -4.98 3.30
CA THR A 264 -6.15 -6.35 3.22
C THR A 264 -5.81 -6.84 4.62
N GLY A 265 -6.23 -8.05 4.94
CA GLY A 265 -6.01 -8.65 6.26
C GLY A 265 -6.82 -9.91 6.50
N SER A 266 -7.22 -10.15 7.75
CA SER A 266 -7.97 -11.37 8.10
C SER A 266 -9.44 -11.27 7.67
N SER A 267 -10.04 -12.42 7.31
CA SER A 267 -11.47 -12.49 7.00
C SER A 267 -12.35 -12.10 8.19
N ALA A 268 -11.92 -12.42 9.42
CA ALA A 268 -12.64 -12.01 10.63
C ALA A 268 -12.70 -10.48 10.79
N THR A 269 -11.56 -9.80 10.53
CA THR A 269 -11.52 -8.33 10.50
C THR A 269 -12.42 -7.81 9.38
N PHE A 270 -12.31 -8.32 8.16
CA PHE A 270 -13.11 -7.83 7.04
C PHE A 270 -14.62 -7.97 7.27
N ASN A 271 -15.06 -9.11 7.84
CA ASN A 271 -16.45 -9.33 8.25
C ASN A 271 -16.91 -8.30 9.30
N THR A 272 -16.02 -7.91 10.21
CA THR A 272 -16.30 -6.88 11.22
C THR A 272 -16.48 -5.51 10.57
N LEU A 273 -15.63 -5.14 9.62
CA LEU A 273 -15.75 -3.87 8.87
C LEU A 273 -17.05 -3.85 8.06
N TRP A 274 -17.39 -4.96 7.39
CA TRP A 274 -18.65 -5.13 6.66
C TRP A 274 -19.87 -4.92 7.55
N ARG A 275 -19.88 -5.53 8.74
CA ARG A 275 -20.96 -5.34 9.71
C ARG A 275 -21.07 -3.88 10.17
N GLN A 276 -19.94 -3.25 10.50
CA GLN A 276 -19.93 -1.85 10.94
C GLN A 276 -20.47 -0.89 9.87
N VAL A 277 -20.18 -1.13 8.59
CA VAL A 277 -20.79 -0.37 7.49
C VAL A 277 -22.28 -0.67 7.36
N GLY A 278 -22.68 -1.94 7.40
CA GLY A 278 -24.09 -2.33 7.32
C GLY A 278 -24.95 -1.73 8.44
N ASP A 279 -24.46 -1.76 9.68
CA ASP A 279 -25.15 -1.22 10.85
C ASP A 279 -25.30 0.31 10.78
N ASN A 280 -24.39 1.01 10.10
CA ASN A 280 -24.39 2.47 9.95
C ASN A 280 -24.88 2.95 8.57
N ILE A 281 -25.48 2.08 7.75
CA ILE A 281 -25.70 2.37 6.33
C ILE A 281 -26.54 3.63 6.08
N ALA A 282 -27.50 3.92 6.96
CA ALA A 282 -28.37 5.10 6.88
C ALA A 282 -27.65 6.43 7.21
N ASN A 283 -26.46 6.39 7.80
CA ASN A 283 -25.68 7.57 8.17
C ASN A 283 -24.83 8.12 7.00
N TYR A 284 -24.45 7.26 6.04
CA TYR A 284 -23.51 7.64 4.99
C TYR A 284 -24.17 8.42 3.86
N ARG A 285 -23.46 9.42 3.32
CA ARG A 285 -23.92 10.19 2.15
C ARG A 285 -23.97 9.34 0.87
N SER A 286 -23.00 8.45 0.73
CA SER A 286 -22.86 7.49 -0.36
C SER A 286 -22.73 6.09 0.23
N TYR A 287 -23.17 5.07 -0.49
CA TYR A 287 -22.92 3.68 -0.09
C TYR A 287 -21.41 3.40 -0.07
N PRO A 288 -20.80 3.14 1.11
CA PRO A 288 -19.36 2.95 1.16
C PRO A 288 -18.95 1.70 0.37
N ARG A 289 -17.95 1.82 -0.50
CA ARG A 289 -17.43 0.68 -1.26
C ARG A 289 -16.43 -0.09 -0.40
N LEU A 290 -16.75 -1.35 -0.11
CA LEU A 290 -15.87 -2.26 0.64
C LEU A 290 -15.08 -3.11 -0.35
N VAL A 291 -13.82 -2.75 -0.57
CA VAL A 291 -12.90 -3.46 -1.48
C VAL A 291 -11.77 -4.04 -0.64
N GLY A 292 -11.49 -5.32 -0.80
CA GLY A 292 -10.35 -5.88 -0.11
C GLY A 292 -10.12 -7.35 -0.38
N GLU A 293 -8.93 -7.76 0.05
CA GLU A 293 -8.45 -9.13 -0.06
C GLU A 293 -8.29 -9.71 1.34
N THR A 294 -8.49 -11.03 1.46
CA THR A 294 -8.21 -11.76 2.71
C THR A 294 -7.20 -12.86 2.47
N GLY A 295 -6.54 -13.32 3.54
CA GLY A 295 -5.58 -14.41 3.44
C GLY A 295 -6.24 -15.75 3.08
N GLY A 296 -5.45 -16.65 2.51
CA GLY A 296 -5.79 -18.04 2.24
C GLY A 296 -4.70 -18.99 2.72
N LYS A 297 -4.89 -20.29 2.46
CA LYS A 297 -3.86 -21.33 2.67
C LYS A 297 -3.82 -22.26 1.47
N ASP A 298 -2.75 -22.09 0.70
CA ASP A 298 -2.60 -22.70 -0.61
C ASP A 298 -2.17 -24.17 -0.49
N PHE A 299 -2.31 -24.91 -1.58
CA PHE A 299 -1.90 -26.30 -1.66
C PHE A 299 -1.04 -26.55 -2.91
N ILE A 300 -0.12 -27.52 -2.79
CA ILE A 300 0.63 -28.08 -3.93
C ILE A 300 0.08 -29.48 -4.18
N PHE A 301 -0.40 -29.74 -5.40
CA PHE A 301 -0.85 -31.07 -5.82
C PHE A 301 0.13 -31.62 -6.85
N VAL A 302 0.71 -32.78 -6.57
CA VAL A 302 1.77 -33.38 -7.39
C VAL A 302 1.20 -34.57 -8.17
N HIS A 303 1.42 -34.58 -9.49
CA HIS A 303 1.11 -35.73 -10.34
C HIS A 303 2.33 -36.69 -10.37
N PRO A 304 2.16 -38.03 -10.53
CA PRO A 304 3.28 -38.96 -10.64
C PRO A 304 4.32 -38.64 -11.73
N SER A 305 3.95 -37.83 -12.73
CA SER A 305 4.86 -37.39 -13.80
C SER A 305 5.64 -36.11 -13.47
N ALA A 306 5.49 -35.55 -12.27
CA ALA A 306 6.15 -34.30 -11.89
C ALA A 306 7.66 -34.51 -11.68
N VAL A 307 8.46 -33.51 -12.04
CA VAL A 307 9.90 -33.53 -11.83
C VAL A 307 10.20 -33.31 -10.36
N ALA A 308 10.80 -34.31 -9.69
CA ALA A 308 11.00 -34.29 -8.24
C ALA A 308 11.79 -33.07 -7.74
N GLU A 309 12.78 -32.62 -8.49
CA GLU A 309 13.58 -31.44 -8.14
C GLU A 309 12.76 -30.14 -8.17
N GLU A 310 11.93 -29.95 -9.20
CA GLU A 310 11.02 -28.80 -9.31
C GLU A 310 9.99 -28.80 -8.17
N VAL A 311 9.46 -29.98 -7.85
CA VAL A 311 8.52 -30.17 -6.73
C VAL A 311 9.17 -29.81 -5.40
N GLY A 312 10.41 -30.25 -5.17
CA GLY A 312 11.18 -29.91 -3.96
C GLY A 312 11.39 -28.40 -3.82
N ASN A 313 11.80 -27.74 -4.91
CA ASN A 313 12.01 -26.29 -4.94
C ASN A 313 10.70 -25.52 -4.71
N ALA A 314 9.61 -25.90 -5.40
CA ALA A 314 8.30 -25.27 -5.23
C ALA A 314 7.74 -25.44 -3.82
N ALA A 315 7.90 -26.63 -3.23
CA ALA A 315 7.49 -26.90 -1.85
C ALA A 315 8.27 -26.06 -0.85
N TYR A 316 9.60 -25.99 -0.99
CA TYR A 316 10.44 -25.19 -0.12
C TYR A 316 10.09 -23.70 -0.22
N CYS A 317 10.11 -23.15 -1.44
CA CYS A 317 9.86 -21.73 -1.65
C CYS A 317 8.42 -21.34 -1.26
N GLY A 318 7.44 -22.12 -1.71
CA GLY A 318 6.02 -21.83 -1.47
C GLY A 318 5.60 -21.87 0.00
N ALA A 319 6.22 -22.75 0.81
CA ALA A 319 5.89 -22.89 2.23
C ALA A 319 6.73 -21.99 3.14
N PHE A 320 8.02 -21.81 2.84
CA PHE A 320 8.98 -21.25 3.80
C PHE A 320 9.50 -19.86 3.45
N GLU A 321 9.32 -19.37 2.22
CA GLU A 321 9.69 -17.99 1.91
C GLU A 321 8.91 -17.00 2.77
N TYR A 322 9.64 -16.00 3.27
CA TYR A 322 9.13 -15.04 4.24
C TYR A 322 8.46 -15.71 5.46
N GLN A 323 9.04 -16.83 5.90
CA GLN A 323 8.56 -17.63 7.03
C GLN A 323 7.08 -18.09 6.88
N GLY A 324 6.61 -18.25 5.64
CA GLY A 324 5.22 -18.61 5.35
C GLY A 324 4.21 -17.49 5.63
N GLN A 325 4.67 -16.24 5.76
CA GLN A 325 3.85 -15.07 6.08
C GLN A 325 3.36 -14.30 4.85
N LYS A 326 3.23 -15.00 3.71
CA LYS A 326 2.54 -14.50 2.51
C LYS A 326 1.04 -14.80 2.60
N CYS A 327 0.20 -13.99 1.97
CA CYS A 327 -1.26 -14.22 1.92
C CYS A 327 -1.64 -15.60 1.36
N SER A 328 -0.77 -16.16 0.51
CA SER A 328 -0.94 -17.36 -0.30
C SER A 328 0.12 -18.44 -0.01
N ALA A 329 0.74 -18.44 1.18
CA ALA A 329 1.77 -19.44 1.48
C ALA A 329 1.20 -20.88 1.42
N ALA A 330 1.89 -21.77 0.72
CA ALA A 330 1.51 -23.18 0.59
C ALA A 330 1.61 -23.86 1.96
N SER A 331 0.50 -24.42 2.44
CA SER A 331 0.43 -25.07 3.76
C SER A 331 -0.04 -26.52 3.71
N ARG A 332 -0.34 -27.02 2.51
CA ARG A 332 -0.72 -28.42 2.27
C ARG A 332 -0.04 -28.90 1.01
N MET A 333 0.40 -30.15 1.01
CA MET A 333 0.99 -30.79 -0.16
C MET A 333 0.44 -32.20 -0.30
N TYR A 334 0.02 -32.55 -1.52
CA TYR A 334 -0.53 -33.86 -1.86
C TYR A 334 0.41 -34.52 -2.86
N VAL A 335 1.08 -35.59 -2.42
CA VAL A 335 2.15 -36.26 -3.18
C VAL A 335 1.76 -37.70 -3.46
N PRO A 336 1.94 -38.21 -4.70
CA PRO A 336 1.65 -39.59 -5.02
C PRO A 336 2.65 -40.52 -4.32
N LYS A 337 2.27 -41.79 -4.16
CA LYS A 337 3.11 -42.79 -3.48
C LYS A 337 4.32 -43.26 -4.32
N SER A 338 4.18 -43.26 -5.65
CA SER A 338 5.18 -43.71 -6.63
C SER A 338 6.42 -42.83 -6.60
#